data_AF-A0A3C1ZHF9-F1
#
_entry.id   AF-A0A3C1ZHF9-F1
#
_cell.length_a   1.000
_cell.length_b   1.000
_cell.length_c   1.000
_cell.angle_alpha   90.00
_cell.angle_beta   90.00
_cell.angle_gamma   90.00
#
_symmetry.space_group_name_H-M   'P 1'
#
loop_
_entity.id
_entity.type
_entity.pdbx_description
1 polymer ?
#
loop_
_entity_poly.entity_id
_entity_poly.type
_entity_poly.pdbx_seq_one_letter_code
_entity_poly.pdbx_strand_id
1 'polypeptide(L)'
;TLEALGFEPRNFQASGAALLHQEMGPSYPRMEWFSNHSRLACATMFSLFFAGNDLAPGIHIEGSRIQDYLQEHYIAAMRQVVRRLAGYPSVAGIDSLNEPGKGFIGIKDISAAPGPYTLPGLAPSPWEAMRAGEGFPVEVNHVGLKGLGLGVVRREVMGSPGLRAWRDGELCLWRRVGVWDIDRGEALLKKPDHFAKSGFNENYLKPFLLRFAREIRAEAAASAKTGVTIGQATSAKAPERNSFPIFIEGPAHGEAMPSFRKGEIPDIVNAAHWYDALTLTFKRWTGFLAFDTEKNRVVIGPKAVRSYFRQAMERILEHSRSAMGGIPSLLGEFGLPFDLNGRRSFASGDYGTQEKALAAYYDALDATLMNATLWNYSAGNTHAYGDGWNGEDLSVFSNDEIHRPVDGTSITDLGGRALRGFVRPYAMATAGRPLRMSFNRITGKFRYSFEADFSIDAPTEVFVPSIQYPKGYSIRTRGCRRRSPENKSGLTDSSRSMLFFDPEPGIRLCEIIIERRK
;
A
#
# COMPACT_ATOMS: atom_id res chain seq x y z
N THR A 1 4.69 -11.41 -22.39
CA THR A 1 3.58 -10.46 -22.57
C THR A 1 3.98 -9.17 -23.28
N LEU A 2 4.89 -8.34 -22.72
CA LEU A 2 5.29 -7.06 -23.33
C LEU A 2 5.74 -7.24 -24.80
N GLU A 3 6.64 -8.20 -25.03
CA GLU A 3 7.15 -8.53 -26.35
C GLU A 3 6.07 -9.04 -27.33
N ALA A 4 5.06 -9.75 -26.83
CA ALA A 4 3.94 -10.24 -27.63
C ALA A 4 3.00 -9.11 -28.09
N LEU A 5 3.07 -7.94 -27.45
CA LEU A 5 2.40 -6.71 -27.89
C LEU A 5 3.23 -5.89 -28.89
N GLY A 6 4.46 -6.34 -29.19
CA GLY A 6 5.41 -5.67 -30.07
C GLY A 6 6.35 -4.70 -29.36
N PHE A 7 6.31 -4.59 -28.03
CA PHE A 7 7.29 -3.79 -27.29
C PHE A 7 8.70 -4.40 -27.38
N GLU A 8 9.71 -3.52 -27.29
CA GLU A 8 11.12 -3.85 -27.07
C GLU A 8 11.52 -3.35 -25.66
N PRO A 9 11.40 -4.19 -24.61
CA PRO A 9 11.63 -3.77 -23.23
C PRO A 9 13.02 -3.19 -22.98
N ARG A 10 14.04 -3.62 -23.74
CA ARG A 10 15.42 -3.11 -23.64
C ARG A 10 15.53 -1.63 -24.02
N ASN A 11 14.54 -1.08 -24.71
CA ASN A 11 14.51 0.32 -25.10
C ASN A 11 13.68 1.19 -24.16
N PHE A 12 13.02 0.64 -23.13
CA PHE A 12 12.01 1.38 -22.36
C PHE A 12 12.53 2.64 -21.68
N GLN A 13 13.69 2.57 -21.01
CA GLN A 13 14.33 3.75 -20.44
C GLN A 13 14.75 4.73 -21.53
N ALA A 14 15.51 4.24 -22.53
CA ALA A 14 16.13 5.09 -23.53
C ALA A 14 15.11 5.77 -24.47
N SER A 15 13.96 5.16 -24.74
CA SER A 15 12.80 5.74 -25.46
C SER A 15 11.89 6.60 -24.57
N GLY A 16 12.13 6.61 -23.26
CA GLY A 16 11.27 7.28 -22.29
C GLY A 16 9.97 6.54 -21.94
N ALA A 17 9.69 5.38 -22.54
CA ALA A 17 8.48 4.60 -22.32
C ALA A 17 8.31 4.06 -20.90
N ALA A 18 9.40 3.94 -20.13
CA ALA A 18 9.38 3.74 -18.69
C ALA A 18 10.64 4.38 -18.06
N LEU A 19 10.62 4.54 -16.74
CA LEU A 19 11.73 4.94 -15.89
C LEU A 19 12.23 3.71 -15.12
N LEU A 20 13.44 3.25 -15.39
CA LEU A 20 14.00 1.99 -14.90
C LEU A 20 15.23 2.22 -14.02
N HIS A 21 15.17 1.74 -12.78
CA HIS A 21 16.23 1.89 -11.80
C HIS A 21 17.54 1.23 -12.25
N GLN A 22 17.45 0.03 -12.84
CA GLN A 22 18.59 -0.77 -13.29
C GLN A 22 19.43 -0.07 -14.37
N GLU A 23 18.80 0.75 -15.21
CA GLU A 23 19.48 1.44 -16.31
C GLU A 23 20.02 2.82 -15.90
N MET A 24 19.35 3.52 -14.99
CA MET A 24 19.80 4.83 -14.52
C MET A 24 20.85 4.74 -13.40
N GLY A 25 20.83 3.66 -12.61
CA GLY A 25 21.72 3.48 -11.47
C GLY A 25 21.72 4.71 -10.53
N PRO A 26 22.89 5.29 -10.20
CA PRO A 26 22.98 6.45 -9.31
C PRO A 26 22.24 7.71 -9.79
N SER A 27 21.91 7.80 -11.08
CA SER A 27 21.16 8.93 -11.66
C SER A 27 19.65 8.80 -11.48
N TYR A 28 19.16 7.68 -10.91
CA TYR A 28 17.73 7.49 -10.71
C TYR A 28 17.14 8.57 -9.79
N PRO A 29 16.13 9.33 -10.26
CA PRO A 29 15.58 10.43 -9.49
C PRO A 29 14.73 9.94 -8.31
N ARG A 30 14.74 10.70 -7.22
CA ARG A 30 14.00 10.35 -5.99
C ARG A 30 12.52 10.66 -6.15
N MET A 31 11.66 9.71 -5.77
CA MET A 31 10.19 9.87 -5.76
C MET A 31 9.55 10.17 -7.13
N GLU A 32 10.28 9.98 -8.24
CA GLU A 32 9.72 10.15 -9.59
C GLU A 32 9.28 8.83 -10.23
N TRP A 33 9.52 7.68 -9.57
CA TRP A 33 9.13 6.37 -10.08
C TRP A 33 7.64 6.30 -10.39
N PHE A 34 6.82 7.02 -9.64
CA PHE A 34 5.38 7.07 -9.84
C PHE A 34 5.00 7.71 -11.19
N SER A 35 5.85 8.57 -11.77
CA SER A 35 5.67 9.10 -13.13
C SER A 35 5.56 7.99 -14.18
N ASN A 36 5.99 6.76 -13.89
CA ASN A 36 5.73 5.61 -14.75
C ASN A 36 4.25 5.43 -15.07
N HIS A 37 3.31 5.79 -14.19
CA HIS A 37 1.88 5.68 -14.46
C HIS A 37 1.41 6.49 -15.68
N SER A 38 2.14 7.54 -16.08
CA SER A 38 1.85 8.33 -17.28
C SER A 38 2.73 8.00 -18.48
N ARG A 39 3.75 7.14 -18.32
CA ARG A 39 4.65 6.74 -19.40
C ARG A 39 4.06 5.60 -20.23
N LEU A 40 4.44 5.57 -21.51
CA LEU A 40 3.79 4.76 -22.54
C LEU A 40 3.64 3.28 -22.14
N ALA A 41 4.71 2.63 -21.68
CA ALA A 41 4.68 1.18 -21.45
C ALA A 41 3.72 0.82 -20.32
N CYS A 42 3.90 1.41 -19.14
CA CYS A 42 3.06 1.14 -17.97
C CYS A 42 1.60 1.57 -18.20
N ALA A 43 1.37 2.76 -18.75
CA ALA A 43 0.03 3.25 -18.99
C ALA A 43 -0.72 2.40 -20.04
N THR A 44 -0.02 1.94 -21.08
CA THR A 44 -0.59 1.00 -22.06
C THR A 44 -0.97 -0.33 -21.40
N MET A 45 -0.08 -0.92 -20.60
CA MET A 45 -0.34 -2.21 -19.97
C MET A 45 -1.52 -2.16 -19.00
N PHE A 46 -1.63 -1.11 -18.17
CA PHE A 46 -2.80 -0.93 -17.30
C PHE A 46 -4.09 -0.73 -18.10
N SER A 47 -4.04 0.06 -19.18
CA SER A 47 -5.21 0.28 -20.06
C SER A 47 -5.70 -1.04 -20.68
N LEU A 48 -4.78 -1.89 -21.12
CA LEU A 48 -5.10 -3.20 -21.71
C LEU A 48 -5.59 -4.20 -20.65
N PHE A 49 -4.97 -4.21 -19.48
CA PHE A 49 -5.33 -5.13 -18.39
C PHE A 49 -6.77 -4.91 -17.90
N PHE A 50 -7.20 -3.65 -17.79
CA PHE A 50 -8.53 -3.32 -17.28
C PHE A 50 -9.58 -3.13 -18.37
N ALA A 51 -9.23 -2.49 -19.48
CA ALA A 51 -10.18 -2.05 -20.51
C ALA A 51 -9.76 -2.44 -21.94
N GLY A 52 -8.90 -3.43 -22.11
CA GLY A 52 -8.42 -3.86 -23.43
C GLY A 52 -9.52 -4.28 -24.39
N ASN A 53 -10.61 -4.87 -23.89
CA ASN A 53 -11.76 -5.26 -24.73
C ASN A 53 -12.48 -4.03 -25.33
N ASP A 54 -12.47 -2.90 -24.63
CA ASP A 54 -13.14 -1.66 -25.06
C ASP A 54 -12.21 -0.71 -25.82
N LEU A 55 -10.94 -0.67 -25.42
CA LEU A 55 -9.94 0.25 -25.96
C LEU A 55 -9.13 -0.36 -27.11
N ALA A 56 -9.05 -1.68 -27.20
CA ALA A 56 -8.24 -2.40 -28.17
C ALA A 56 -8.91 -3.71 -28.64
N PRO A 57 -10.19 -3.70 -29.07
CA PRO A 57 -10.99 -4.92 -29.33
C PRO A 57 -10.39 -5.84 -30.40
N GLY A 58 -9.61 -5.31 -31.34
CA GLY A 58 -8.95 -6.10 -32.39
C GLY A 58 -7.63 -6.76 -31.96
N ILE A 59 -7.12 -6.46 -30.76
CA ILE A 59 -5.82 -6.95 -30.31
C ILE A 59 -5.98 -8.28 -29.60
N HIS A 60 -5.32 -9.31 -30.15
CA HIS A 60 -5.33 -10.67 -29.66
C HIS A 60 -3.89 -11.16 -29.43
N ILE A 61 -3.72 -12.01 -28.42
CA ILE A 61 -2.50 -12.80 -28.19
C ILE A 61 -2.95 -14.24 -28.09
N GLU A 62 -2.33 -15.13 -28.90
CA GLU A 62 -2.64 -16.57 -28.91
C GLU A 62 -4.15 -16.86 -29.08
N GLY A 63 -4.81 -16.09 -29.95
CA GLY A 63 -6.25 -16.21 -30.22
C GLY A 63 -7.17 -15.66 -29.13
N SER A 64 -6.63 -15.23 -27.98
CA SER A 64 -7.39 -14.61 -26.89
C SER A 64 -7.38 -13.09 -26.99
N ARG A 65 -8.50 -12.44 -26.68
CA ARG A 65 -8.55 -10.98 -26.54
C ARG A 65 -7.55 -10.54 -25.48
N ILE A 66 -6.87 -9.42 -25.72
CA ILE A 66 -5.74 -8.99 -24.88
C ILE A 66 -6.09 -8.87 -23.39
N GLN A 67 -7.25 -8.31 -23.04
CA GLN A 67 -7.66 -8.16 -21.65
C GLN A 67 -7.85 -9.53 -20.97
N ASP A 68 -8.52 -10.46 -21.67
CA ASP A 68 -8.78 -11.79 -21.15
C ASP A 68 -7.48 -12.57 -20.95
N TYR A 69 -6.56 -12.48 -21.91
CA TYR A 69 -5.23 -13.07 -21.84
C TYR A 69 -4.46 -12.55 -20.61
N LEU A 70 -4.41 -11.23 -20.42
CA LEU A 70 -3.68 -10.60 -19.32
C LEU A 70 -4.25 -10.98 -17.95
N GLN A 71 -5.57 -10.88 -17.79
CA GLN A 71 -6.21 -11.20 -16.51
C GLN A 71 -6.15 -12.69 -16.20
N GLU A 72 -6.34 -13.58 -17.18
CA GLU A 72 -6.25 -15.02 -16.97
C GLU A 72 -4.86 -15.42 -16.49
N HIS A 73 -3.80 -14.94 -17.14
CA HIS A 73 -2.43 -15.27 -16.74
C HIS A 73 -2.07 -14.71 -15.36
N TYR A 74 -2.53 -13.50 -15.03
CA TYR A 74 -2.36 -12.93 -13.69
C TYR A 74 -3.06 -13.78 -12.62
N ILE A 75 -4.34 -14.10 -12.83
CA ILE A 75 -5.12 -14.92 -11.90
C ILE A 75 -4.52 -16.32 -11.78
N ALA A 76 -4.11 -16.94 -12.89
CA ALA A 76 -3.48 -18.25 -12.89
C ALA A 76 -2.16 -18.28 -12.09
N ALA A 77 -1.35 -17.21 -12.16
CA ALA A 77 -0.16 -17.06 -11.33
C ALA A 77 -0.52 -16.97 -9.84
N MET A 78 -1.51 -16.14 -9.49
CA MET A 78 -1.96 -15.97 -8.10
C MET A 78 -2.61 -17.25 -7.54
N ARG A 79 -3.27 -18.06 -8.38
CA ARG A 79 -3.74 -19.40 -8.01
C ARG A 79 -2.60 -20.33 -7.59
N GLN A 80 -1.40 -20.23 -8.19
CA GLN A 80 -0.27 -21.04 -7.73
C GLN A 80 0.19 -20.66 -6.32
N VAL A 81 0.17 -19.35 -6.00
CA VAL A 81 0.48 -18.85 -4.65
C VAL A 81 -0.54 -19.38 -3.65
N VAL A 82 -1.83 -19.26 -3.96
CA VAL A 82 -2.92 -19.74 -3.10
C VAL A 82 -2.89 -21.25 -2.92
N ARG A 83 -2.63 -22.02 -3.99
CA ARG A 83 -2.45 -23.47 -3.93
C ARG A 83 -1.40 -23.89 -2.90
N ARG A 84 -0.32 -23.11 -2.81
CA ARG A 84 0.75 -23.36 -1.85
C ARG A 84 0.39 -22.90 -0.43
N LEU A 85 -0.24 -21.73 -0.28
CA LEU A 85 -0.30 -21.02 0.99
C LEU A 85 -1.64 -21.12 1.72
N ALA A 86 -2.75 -21.39 1.04
CA ALA A 86 -4.08 -21.32 1.63
C ALA A 86 -4.31 -22.28 2.81
N GLY A 87 -3.58 -23.40 2.85
CA GLY A 87 -3.66 -24.40 3.91
C GLY A 87 -2.97 -24.00 5.23
N TYR A 88 -2.17 -22.92 5.24
CA TYR A 88 -1.48 -22.48 6.46
C TYR A 88 -2.38 -21.59 7.31
N PRO A 89 -2.54 -21.88 8.62
CA PRO A 89 -3.41 -21.09 9.51
C PRO A 89 -2.94 -19.63 9.67
N SER A 90 -1.63 -19.38 9.50
CA SER A 90 -1.05 -18.03 9.60
C SER A 90 -1.29 -17.15 8.37
N VAL A 91 -1.80 -17.70 7.27
CA VAL A 91 -2.06 -16.93 6.04
C VAL A 91 -3.44 -16.30 6.16
N ALA A 92 -3.55 -15.00 6.40
CA ALA A 92 -4.84 -14.34 6.64
C ALA A 92 -5.74 -14.23 5.39
N GLY A 93 -5.16 -14.28 4.19
CA GLY A 93 -5.86 -14.15 2.91
C GLY A 93 -4.86 -13.79 1.81
N ILE A 94 -5.32 -13.11 0.76
CA ILE A 94 -4.44 -12.58 -0.30
C ILE A 94 -4.89 -11.20 -0.75
N ASP A 95 -3.93 -10.32 -1.02
CA ASP A 95 -4.21 -9.07 -1.73
C ASP A 95 -4.38 -9.30 -3.23
N SER A 96 -5.40 -8.67 -3.79
CA SER A 96 -5.77 -8.77 -5.19
C SER A 96 -4.76 -8.16 -6.15
N LEU A 97 -4.30 -6.93 -5.89
CA LEU A 97 -3.39 -6.16 -6.74
C LEU A 97 -3.05 -4.85 -6.03
N ASN A 98 -1.77 -4.68 -5.71
CA ASN A 98 -1.25 -3.45 -5.12
C ASN A 98 -1.43 -2.25 -6.06
N GLU A 99 -2.03 -1.19 -5.54
CA GLU A 99 -2.18 0.11 -6.16
C GLU A 99 -2.60 0.07 -7.65
N PRO A 100 -3.81 -0.44 -7.99
CA PRO A 100 -4.25 -0.60 -9.37
C PRO A 100 -4.13 0.68 -10.22
N GLY A 101 -3.24 0.67 -11.21
CA GLY A 101 -3.07 1.78 -12.14
C GLY A 101 -4.22 1.87 -13.15
N LYS A 102 -4.70 3.09 -13.42
CA LYS A 102 -5.77 3.34 -14.42
C LYS A 102 -5.24 3.30 -15.87
N GLY A 103 -3.94 3.42 -16.05
CA GLY A 103 -3.35 3.73 -17.35
C GLY A 103 -3.96 5.00 -17.93
N PHE A 104 -4.44 4.93 -19.18
CA PHE A 104 -5.09 6.05 -19.85
C PHE A 104 -6.61 6.12 -19.63
N ILE A 105 -7.21 5.15 -18.91
CA ILE A 105 -8.66 5.06 -18.73
C ILE A 105 -9.21 6.30 -18.01
N GLY A 106 -10.14 7.00 -18.67
CA GLY A 106 -10.80 8.20 -18.15
C GLY A 106 -10.22 9.52 -18.66
N ILE A 107 -9.14 9.47 -19.45
CA ILE A 107 -8.58 10.68 -20.07
C ILE A 107 -9.48 11.13 -21.21
N LYS A 108 -10.08 12.32 -21.05
CA LYS A 108 -11.03 12.90 -22.00
C LYS A 108 -10.37 13.42 -23.28
N ASP A 109 -9.16 13.93 -23.16
CA ASP A 109 -8.34 14.41 -24.28
C ASP A 109 -6.89 14.04 -24.01
N ILE A 110 -6.32 13.17 -24.85
CA ILE A 110 -4.95 12.69 -24.71
C ILE A 110 -3.86 13.69 -25.06
N SER A 111 -4.23 14.82 -25.67
CA SER A 111 -3.30 15.91 -25.99
C SER A 111 -3.17 16.93 -24.87
N ALA A 112 -4.09 16.93 -23.90
CA ALA A 112 -4.08 17.85 -22.79
C ALA A 112 -2.88 17.61 -21.86
N ALA A 113 -2.32 18.70 -21.34
CA ALA A 113 -1.29 18.61 -20.32
C ALA A 113 -1.81 17.84 -19.09
N PRO A 114 -0.95 17.06 -18.41
CA PRO A 114 -1.34 16.34 -17.21
C PRO A 114 -1.95 17.27 -16.15
N GLY A 115 -2.92 16.74 -15.40
CA GLY A 115 -3.65 17.52 -14.39
C GLY A 115 -2.79 18.04 -13.23
N PRO A 116 -3.36 18.89 -12.36
CA PRO A 116 -2.63 19.65 -11.34
C PRO A 116 -1.98 18.81 -10.23
N TYR A 117 -2.26 17.50 -10.15
CA TYR A 117 -1.68 16.57 -9.18
C TYR A 117 -0.53 15.72 -9.75
N THR A 118 0.13 16.23 -10.79
CA THR A 118 1.28 15.53 -11.35
C THR A 118 2.40 15.50 -10.32
N LEU A 119 2.81 14.29 -9.95
CA LEU A 119 3.99 14.07 -9.10
C LEU A 119 5.27 14.60 -9.79
N PRO A 120 6.36 14.77 -9.02
CA PRO A 120 7.64 15.22 -9.57
C PRO A 120 8.14 14.34 -10.72
N GLY A 121 8.88 14.97 -11.64
CA GLY A 121 9.52 14.32 -12.79
C GLY A 121 8.88 14.69 -14.13
N LEU A 122 9.23 13.92 -15.17
CA LEU A 122 8.64 14.09 -16.50
C LEU A 122 7.15 13.73 -16.47
N ALA A 123 6.36 14.62 -17.04
CA ALA A 123 4.90 14.60 -17.02
C ALA A 123 4.37 14.69 -18.47
N PRO A 124 4.48 13.61 -19.25
CA PRO A 124 3.95 13.58 -20.60
C PRO A 124 2.42 13.50 -20.59
N SER A 125 1.76 14.18 -21.52
CA SER A 125 0.43 13.78 -21.98
C SER A 125 0.50 12.39 -22.64
N PRO A 126 -0.60 11.60 -22.68
CA PRO A 126 -0.58 10.33 -23.39
C PRO A 126 -0.16 10.48 -24.85
N TRP A 127 -0.52 11.59 -25.51
CA TRP A 127 -0.11 11.87 -26.87
C TRP A 127 1.40 12.10 -27.01
N GLU A 128 2.01 12.84 -26.10
CA GLU A 128 3.47 12.99 -26.03
C GLU A 128 4.16 11.65 -25.77
N ALA A 129 3.65 10.84 -24.82
CA ALA A 129 4.21 9.53 -24.50
C ALA A 129 4.14 8.56 -25.71
N MET A 130 3.04 8.56 -26.46
CA MET A 130 2.88 7.73 -27.67
C MET A 130 3.85 8.12 -28.78
N ARG A 131 4.05 9.42 -29.00
CA ARG A 131 5.00 9.93 -30.00
C ARG A 131 6.45 9.64 -29.60
N ALA A 132 6.82 9.91 -28.35
CA ALA A 132 8.16 9.62 -27.83
C ALA A 132 8.50 8.13 -27.97
N GLY A 133 7.57 7.24 -27.61
CA GLY A 133 7.77 5.80 -27.78
C GLY A 133 7.80 5.31 -29.23
N GLU A 134 7.35 6.11 -30.20
CA GLU A 134 7.54 5.85 -31.64
C GLU A 134 8.83 6.51 -32.17
N GLY A 135 9.65 7.09 -31.29
CA GLY A 135 10.94 7.70 -31.63
C GLY A 135 10.86 9.13 -32.14
N PHE A 136 9.70 9.80 -32.08
CA PHE A 136 9.63 11.22 -32.44
C PHE A 136 10.35 12.08 -31.39
N PRO A 137 10.98 13.21 -31.81
CA PRO A 137 11.46 14.20 -30.87
C PRO A 137 10.27 14.88 -30.19
N VAL A 138 10.15 14.71 -28.88
CA VAL A 138 9.04 15.28 -28.08
C VAL A 138 9.61 15.93 -26.84
N GLU A 139 9.29 17.21 -26.64
CA GLU A 139 9.52 17.88 -25.36
C GLU A 139 8.29 17.74 -24.47
N VAL A 140 8.50 17.41 -23.20
CA VAL A 140 7.43 17.25 -22.21
C VAL A 140 7.68 18.12 -21.00
N ASN A 141 6.63 18.38 -20.23
CA ASN A 141 6.77 19.13 -18.98
C ASN A 141 7.58 18.33 -17.97
N HIS A 142 8.50 18.99 -17.27
CA HIS A 142 9.14 18.48 -16.08
C HIS A 142 8.52 19.20 -14.87
N VAL A 143 7.83 18.45 -14.02
CA VAL A 143 7.19 18.95 -12.79
C VAL A 143 8.16 18.82 -11.63
N GLY A 144 8.29 19.89 -10.85
CA GLY A 144 9.15 19.92 -9.67
C GLY A 144 8.70 20.98 -8.68
N LEU A 145 9.53 21.19 -7.65
CA LEU A 145 9.32 22.25 -6.67
C LEU A 145 9.42 23.63 -7.33
N LYS A 146 8.33 24.41 -7.28
CA LYS A 146 8.24 25.80 -7.74
C LYS A 146 7.65 26.67 -6.64
N GLY A 147 8.52 27.37 -5.89
CA GLY A 147 8.12 28.11 -4.70
C GLY A 147 7.68 27.17 -3.56
N LEU A 148 6.44 27.31 -3.09
CA LEU A 148 5.86 26.49 -2.01
C LEU A 148 5.05 25.28 -2.51
N GLY A 149 4.98 25.04 -3.83
CA GLY A 149 4.17 23.97 -4.42
C GLY A 149 4.87 23.23 -5.56
N LEU A 150 4.19 22.25 -6.14
CA LEU A 150 4.61 21.58 -7.36
C LEU A 150 4.13 22.35 -8.58
N GLY A 151 4.93 22.40 -9.63
CA GLY A 151 4.56 22.98 -10.91
C GLY A 151 5.58 22.69 -12.00
N VAL A 152 5.27 23.08 -13.23
CA VAL A 152 6.20 22.94 -14.37
C VAL A 152 7.39 23.87 -14.15
N VAL A 153 8.58 23.26 -14.02
CA VAL A 153 9.85 23.97 -13.81
C VAL A 153 10.63 24.14 -15.11
N ARG A 154 10.51 23.21 -16.05
CA ARG A 154 11.10 23.28 -17.41
C ARG A 154 10.35 22.35 -18.37
N ARG A 155 10.70 22.44 -19.66
CA ARG A 155 10.41 21.41 -20.66
C ARG A 155 11.71 20.68 -21.01
N GLU A 156 11.61 19.39 -21.28
CA GLU A 156 12.77 18.52 -21.51
C GLU A 156 12.42 17.46 -22.57
N VAL A 157 13.38 17.09 -23.41
CA VAL A 157 13.19 16.04 -24.41
C VAL A 157 12.97 14.70 -23.69
N MET A 158 11.89 14.01 -24.06
CA MET A 158 11.55 12.70 -23.50
C MET A 158 12.20 11.58 -24.33
N GLY A 159 13.08 10.82 -23.69
CA GLY A 159 13.80 9.72 -24.35
C GLY A 159 14.83 10.21 -25.36
N SER A 160 15.35 9.29 -26.16
CA SER A 160 16.31 9.53 -27.23
C SER A 160 15.58 9.54 -28.57
N PRO A 161 15.51 10.68 -29.28
CA PRO A 161 14.88 10.74 -30.59
C PRO A 161 15.46 9.69 -31.55
N GLY A 162 14.60 9.06 -32.33
CA GLY A 162 14.92 7.96 -33.23
C GLY A 162 14.87 6.57 -32.58
N LEU A 163 14.89 6.45 -31.25
CA LEU A 163 14.78 5.16 -30.58
C LEU A 163 13.33 4.83 -30.23
N ARG A 164 12.86 3.68 -30.69
CA ARG A 164 11.48 3.21 -30.49
C ARG A 164 11.37 2.31 -29.27
N ALA A 165 10.25 2.43 -28.57
CA ALA A 165 9.82 1.48 -27.54
C ALA A 165 9.32 0.15 -28.13
N TRP A 166 9.15 0.09 -29.45
CA TRP A 166 8.60 -1.03 -30.20
C TRP A 166 9.71 -1.74 -30.97
N ARG A 167 9.53 -3.05 -31.21
CA ARG A 167 10.43 -3.85 -32.04
C ARG A 167 10.42 -3.37 -33.50
N ASP A 168 11.49 -3.71 -34.21
CA ASP A 168 11.58 -3.45 -35.64
C ASP A 168 10.46 -4.19 -36.38
N GLY A 169 9.79 -3.49 -37.31
CA GLY A 169 8.64 -4.01 -38.04
C GLY A 169 7.31 -3.97 -37.28
N GLU A 170 7.31 -3.79 -35.95
CA GLU A 170 6.08 -3.67 -35.16
C GLU A 170 5.52 -2.26 -35.21
N LEU A 171 4.20 -2.12 -35.22
CA LEU A 171 3.51 -0.83 -35.09
C LEU A 171 3.16 -0.55 -33.64
N CYS A 172 3.24 0.72 -33.23
CA CYS A 172 2.65 1.15 -31.96
C CYS A 172 1.22 0.62 -31.83
N LEU A 173 0.91 0.02 -30.67
CA LEU A 173 -0.40 -0.58 -30.42
C LEU A 173 -1.55 0.41 -30.65
N TRP A 174 -1.38 1.65 -30.20
CA TRP A 174 -2.41 2.68 -30.36
C TRP A 174 -2.58 3.14 -31.82
N ARG A 175 -1.57 2.95 -32.68
CA ARG A 175 -1.72 3.11 -34.14
C ARG A 175 -2.48 1.95 -34.76
N ARG A 176 -2.20 0.71 -34.35
CA ARG A 176 -2.91 -0.49 -34.82
C ARG A 176 -4.42 -0.39 -34.61
N VAL A 177 -4.86 0.26 -33.52
CA VAL A 177 -6.29 0.47 -33.21
C VAL A 177 -6.83 1.82 -33.71
N GLY A 178 -6.00 2.59 -34.42
CA GLY A 178 -6.38 3.82 -35.11
C GLY A 178 -6.59 5.04 -34.22
N VAL A 179 -5.96 5.11 -33.04
CA VAL A 179 -5.96 6.33 -32.21
C VAL A 179 -5.22 7.47 -32.91
N TRP A 180 -4.15 7.12 -33.60
CA TRP A 180 -3.29 8.04 -34.34
C TRP A 180 -2.55 7.28 -35.45
N ASP A 181 -1.83 7.99 -36.31
CA ASP A 181 -1.01 7.38 -37.35
C ASP A 181 0.13 8.31 -37.81
N ILE A 182 0.94 7.84 -38.75
CA ILE A 182 1.98 8.65 -39.40
C ILE A 182 1.53 8.95 -40.84
N ASP A 183 1.35 10.22 -41.20
CA ASP A 183 1.15 10.68 -42.57
C ASP A 183 2.37 11.48 -43.02
N ARG A 184 3.02 11.05 -44.12
CA ARG A 184 4.19 11.74 -44.70
C ARG A 184 5.30 12.08 -43.69
N GLY A 185 5.52 11.20 -42.72
CA GLY A 185 6.54 11.37 -41.68
C GLY A 185 6.07 12.15 -40.45
N GLU A 186 4.84 12.66 -40.44
CA GLU A 186 4.27 13.43 -39.33
C GLU A 186 3.27 12.61 -38.51
N ALA A 187 3.32 12.73 -37.20
CA ALA A 187 2.39 12.06 -36.30
C ALA A 187 1.02 12.78 -36.28
N LEU A 188 -0.02 12.12 -36.75
CA LEU A 188 -1.39 12.63 -36.85
C LEU A 188 -2.29 11.97 -35.80
N LEU A 189 -2.76 12.76 -34.83
CA LEU A 189 -3.76 12.33 -33.85
C LEU A 189 -5.15 12.24 -34.50
N LYS A 190 -5.82 11.08 -34.40
CA LYS A 190 -7.12 10.82 -35.03
C LYS A 190 -8.28 10.76 -34.03
N LYS A 191 -8.04 10.24 -32.82
CA LYS A 191 -9.07 10.01 -31.78
C LYS A 191 -8.60 10.56 -30.42
N PRO A 192 -8.71 11.88 -30.17
CA PRO A 192 -8.24 12.50 -28.93
C PRO A 192 -8.95 11.99 -27.67
N ASP A 193 -10.18 11.51 -27.81
CA ASP A 193 -11.09 11.07 -26.74
C ASP A 193 -11.19 9.53 -26.63
N HIS A 194 -10.31 8.78 -27.30
CA HIS A 194 -10.36 7.30 -27.36
C HIS A 194 -10.45 6.64 -25.97
N PHE A 195 -9.85 7.28 -24.95
CA PHE A 195 -9.78 6.78 -23.59
C PHE A 195 -10.81 7.41 -22.63
N ALA A 196 -11.76 8.20 -23.13
CA ALA A 196 -12.77 8.93 -22.35
C ALA A 196 -13.87 8.00 -21.76
N LYS A 197 -13.44 6.91 -21.13
CA LYS A 197 -14.29 5.93 -20.45
C LYS A 197 -14.53 6.36 -19.00
N SER A 198 -15.78 6.40 -18.58
CA SER A 198 -16.14 6.79 -17.21
C SER A 198 -16.15 5.59 -16.25
N GLY A 199 -16.05 5.89 -14.96
CA GLY A 199 -16.29 4.93 -13.89
C GLY A 199 -15.27 3.79 -13.83
N PHE A 200 -13.96 4.10 -13.75
CA PHE A 200 -12.91 3.09 -13.70
C PHE A 200 -13.18 2.00 -12.66
N ASN A 201 -13.49 2.44 -11.43
CA ASN A 201 -13.73 1.55 -10.30
C ASN A 201 -14.89 0.59 -10.54
N GLU A 202 -16.03 1.10 -11.02
CA GLU A 202 -17.25 0.31 -11.17
C GLU A 202 -17.26 -0.53 -12.46
N ASN A 203 -16.72 0.01 -13.55
CA ASN A 203 -16.82 -0.60 -14.88
C ASN A 203 -15.63 -1.51 -15.23
N TYR A 204 -14.49 -1.40 -14.54
CA TYR A 204 -13.30 -2.18 -14.88
C TYR A 204 -12.62 -2.84 -13.67
N LEU A 205 -12.31 -2.08 -12.61
CA LEU A 205 -11.66 -2.65 -11.43
C LEU A 205 -12.57 -3.65 -10.71
N LYS A 206 -13.82 -3.28 -10.42
CA LYS A 206 -14.79 -4.13 -9.74
C LYS A 206 -15.07 -5.45 -10.49
N PRO A 207 -15.30 -5.47 -11.82
CA PRO A 207 -15.40 -6.71 -12.59
C PRO A 207 -14.17 -7.61 -12.49
N PHE A 208 -12.96 -7.02 -12.50
CA PHE A 208 -11.73 -7.77 -12.26
C PHE A 208 -11.70 -8.38 -10.86
N LEU A 209 -12.02 -7.60 -9.81
CA LEU A 209 -12.06 -8.07 -8.42
C LEU A 209 -13.08 -9.20 -8.22
N LEU A 210 -14.26 -9.12 -8.85
CA LEU A 210 -15.27 -10.18 -8.86
C LEU A 210 -14.72 -11.48 -9.45
N ARG A 211 -14.06 -11.39 -10.61
CA ARG A 211 -13.42 -12.55 -11.26
C ARG A 211 -12.30 -13.10 -10.39
N PHE A 212 -11.39 -12.25 -9.94
CA PHE A 212 -10.24 -12.62 -9.10
C PHE A 212 -10.70 -13.36 -7.83
N ALA A 213 -11.63 -12.77 -7.08
CA ALA A 213 -12.12 -13.36 -5.83
C ALA A 213 -12.79 -14.72 -6.06
N ARG A 214 -13.55 -14.89 -7.15
CA ARG A 214 -14.17 -16.16 -7.51
C ARG A 214 -13.13 -17.25 -7.79
N GLU A 215 -12.19 -16.98 -8.69
CA GLU A 215 -11.19 -17.97 -9.12
C GLU A 215 -10.22 -18.35 -7.98
N ILE A 216 -9.81 -17.37 -7.19
CA ILE A 216 -8.89 -17.58 -6.08
C ILE A 216 -9.53 -18.38 -4.95
N ARG A 217 -10.80 -18.13 -4.64
CA ARG A 217 -11.51 -18.93 -3.63
C ARG A 217 -11.81 -20.34 -4.09
N ALA A 218 -12.12 -20.53 -5.37
CA ALA A 218 -12.25 -21.86 -5.93
C ALA A 218 -10.95 -22.66 -5.74
N GLU A 219 -9.79 -22.02 -5.98
CA GLU A 219 -8.48 -22.65 -5.75
C GLU A 219 -8.19 -22.88 -4.26
N ALA A 220 -8.48 -21.92 -3.38
CA ALA A 220 -8.29 -22.07 -1.93
C ALA A 220 -9.13 -23.22 -1.37
N ALA A 221 -10.40 -23.32 -1.78
CA ALA A 221 -11.30 -24.39 -1.39
C ALA A 221 -10.87 -25.77 -1.94
N ALA A 222 -10.37 -25.82 -3.18
CA ALA A 222 -9.80 -27.05 -3.74
C ALA A 222 -8.55 -27.49 -2.96
N SER A 223 -7.66 -26.55 -2.64
CA SER A 223 -6.39 -26.81 -1.94
C SER A 223 -6.59 -27.28 -0.50
N ALA A 224 -7.63 -26.79 0.18
CA ALA A 224 -8.02 -27.25 1.51
C ALA A 224 -8.45 -28.74 1.50
N LYS A 225 -9.11 -29.21 0.43
CA LYS A 225 -9.56 -30.61 0.30
C LYS A 225 -8.41 -31.59 0.06
N THR A 226 -7.37 -31.15 -0.64
CA THR A 226 -6.27 -32.03 -1.06
C THR A 226 -5.20 -32.23 0.00
N GLY A 227 -5.31 -31.58 1.17
CA GLY A 227 -4.37 -31.75 2.28
C GLY A 227 -2.93 -31.52 1.85
N VAL A 228 -2.55 -30.25 1.65
CA VAL A 228 -1.17 -29.91 1.30
C VAL A 228 -0.22 -30.44 2.38
N THR A 229 0.44 -31.56 2.06
CA THR A 229 1.48 -32.17 2.90
C THR A 229 2.79 -31.53 2.51
N ILE A 230 3.30 -30.61 3.34
CA ILE A 230 4.62 -30.00 3.15
C ILE A 230 5.42 -30.16 4.43
N GLY A 231 6.42 -31.05 4.38
CA GLY A 231 7.35 -31.35 5.48
C GLY A 231 6.86 -32.48 6.41
N GLN A 232 7.79 -33.16 7.08
CA GLN A 232 7.54 -34.30 7.99
C GLN A 232 6.64 -33.99 9.21
N ALA A 233 6.14 -32.76 9.34
CA ALA A 233 5.07 -32.43 10.28
C ALA A 233 3.75 -32.51 9.51
N THR A 234 3.02 -33.61 9.66
CA THR A 234 1.59 -33.62 9.41
C THR A 234 0.98 -32.50 10.25
N SER A 235 0.68 -31.36 9.64
CA SER A 235 -0.04 -30.31 10.34
C SER A 235 -1.36 -30.92 10.77
N ALA A 236 -1.66 -30.82 12.07
CA ALA A 236 -2.98 -31.12 12.59
C ALA A 236 -3.98 -30.46 11.64
N LYS A 237 -4.98 -31.25 11.17
CA LYS A 237 -6.07 -30.80 10.28
C LYS A 237 -6.29 -29.30 10.49
N ALA A 238 -5.91 -28.50 9.51
CA ALA A 238 -6.15 -27.06 9.58
C ALA A 238 -7.64 -26.89 9.93
N PRO A 239 -7.98 -26.06 10.93
CA PRO A 239 -9.37 -25.86 11.31
C PRO A 239 -10.17 -25.54 10.04
N GLU A 240 -11.38 -26.11 9.95
CA GLU A 240 -12.26 -25.94 8.79
C GLU A 240 -12.43 -24.44 8.54
N ARG A 241 -11.70 -23.93 7.55
CA ARG A 241 -11.58 -22.51 7.33
C ARG A 241 -12.75 -22.10 6.45
N ASN A 242 -13.78 -21.53 7.07
CA ASN A 242 -14.99 -21.12 6.38
C ASN A 242 -14.77 -20.03 5.32
N SER A 243 -13.64 -19.32 5.34
CA SER A 243 -13.33 -18.28 4.35
C SER A 243 -11.84 -18.04 4.09
N PHE A 244 -11.53 -17.63 2.86
CA PHE A 244 -10.22 -17.11 2.44
C PHE A 244 -10.41 -15.65 2.00
N PRO A 245 -10.13 -14.67 2.90
CA PRO A 245 -10.32 -13.26 2.63
C PRO A 245 -9.54 -12.75 1.42
N ILE A 246 -10.17 -11.88 0.65
CA ILE A 246 -9.51 -11.14 -0.44
C ILE A 246 -9.37 -9.69 0.00
N PHE A 247 -8.14 -9.22 0.14
CA PHE A 247 -7.81 -7.83 0.39
C PHE A 247 -7.87 -7.09 -0.95
N ILE A 248 -8.60 -5.98 -0.97
CA ILE A 248 -8.83 -5.21 -2.19
C ILE A 248 -8.38 -3.78 -2.00
N GLU A 249 -7.74 -3.25 -3.03
CA GLU A 249 -7.23 -1.89 -3.07
C GLU A 249 -7.94 -1.07 -4.15
N GLY A 250 -7.74 0.25 -4.08
CA GLY A 250 -8.26 1.24 -5.01
C GLY A 250 -7.10 1.88 -5.76
N PRO A 251 -7.39 2.68 -6.80
CA PRO A 251 -6.33 3.31 -7.58
C PRO A 251 -5.37 4.10 -6.70
N ALA A 252 -4.07 4.07 -7.03
CA ALA A 252 -3.03 4.77 -6.27
C ALA A 252 -3.30 6.27 -6.02
N HIS A 253 -4.16 6.92 -6.81
CA HIS A 253 -4.39 8.36 -6.71
C HIS A 253 -5.87 8.74 -6.71
N GLY A 254 -6.27 9.47 -5.67
CA GLY A 254 -7.34 10.48 -5.69
C GLY A 254 -8.78 10.00 -5.88
N GLU A 255 -8.98 8.71 -6.13
CA GLU A 255 -10.31 8.11 -6.28
C GLU A 255 -10.65 7.23 -5.09
N ALA A 256 -11.93 7.22 -4.73
CA ALA A 256 -12.44 6.33 -3.70
C ALA A 256 -12.26 4.86 -4.13
N MET A 257 -12.44 3.93 -3.19
CA MET A 257 -12.52 2.51 -3.51
C MET A 257 -13.76 2.21 -4.39
N PRO A 258 -13.80 1.07 -5.10
CA PRO A 258 -15.03 0.58 -5.72
C PRO A 258 -16.14 0.30 -4.68
N SER A 259 -17.38 0.48 -5.11
CA SER A 259 -18.57 0.27 -4.28
C SER A 259 -19.07 -1.18 -4.38
N PHE A 260 -19.50 -1.76 -3.27
CA PHE A 260 -20.07 -3.11 -3.20
C PHE A 260 -21.36 -3.12 -2.39
N ARG A 261 -22.37 -3.83 -2.90
CA ARG A 261 -23.54 -4.19 -2.09
C ARG A 261 -23.12 -5.22 -1.05
N LYS A 262 -23.82 -5.25 0.07
CA LYS A 262 -23.59 -6.24 1.12
C LYS A 262 -23.69 -7.66 0.54
N GLY A 263 -22.61 -8.43 0.67
CA GLY A 263 -22.53 -9.81 0.17
C GLY A 263 -22.35 -9.94 -1.34
N GLU A 264 -22.17 -8.84 -2.10
CA GLU A 264 -21.90 -8.91 -3.55
C GLU A 264 -20.61 -9.67 -3.84
N ILE A 265 -19.57 -9.41 -3.03
CA ILE A 265 -18.42 -10.29 -2.89
C ILE A 265 -18.37 -10.70 -1.42
N PRO A 266 -18.54 -12.00 -1.08
CA PRO A 266 -18.37 -12.44 0.31
C PRO A 266 -16.91 -12.19 0.74
N ASP A 267 -16.62 -12.11 2.04
CA ASP A 267 -15.26 -12.15 2.63
C ASP A 267 -14.17 -11.28 1.95
N ILE A 268 -14.50 -10.03 1.61
CA ILE A 268 -13.51 -9.04 1.17
C ILE A 268 -13.13 -8.11 2.32
N VAL A 269 -11.93 -7.54 2.24
CA VAL A 269 -11.40 -6.55 3.19
C VAL A 269 -10.94 -5.34 2.39
N ASN A 270 -11.37 -4.15 2.80
CA ASN A 270 -10.83 -2.91 2.25
C ASN A 270 -9.39 -2.73 2.73
N ALA A 271 -8.43 -2.77 1.82
CA ALA A 271 -6.99 -2.69 2.08
C ALA A 271 -6.38 -1.33 1.67
N ALA A 272 -7.17 -0.25 1.67
CA ALA A 272 -6.72 1.07 1.23
C ALA A 272 -5.40 1.54 1.88
N HIS A 273 -4.64 2.34 1.13
CA HIS A 273 -3.39 2.95 1.58
C HIS A 273 -3.62 4.38 2.09
N TRP A 274 -2.74 4.84 2.97
CA TRP A 274 -2.70 6.24 3.35
C TRP A 274 -1.28 6.69 3.68
N TYR A 275 -0.86 7.80 3.06
CA TYR A 275 0.39 8.48 3.38
C TYR A 275 0.14 9.96 3.65
N ASP A 276 0.90 10.52 4.58
CA ASP A 276 0.97 11.97 4.80
C ASP A 276 1.66 12.64 3.60
N ALA A 277 0.86 13.16 2.67
CA ALA A 277 1.32 13.62 1.36
C ALA A 277 2.48 14.63 1.41
N LEU A 278 2.47 15.59 2.35
CA LEU A 278 3.58 16.54 2.50
C LEU A 278 4.85 15.85 2.98
N THR A 279 4.71 14.97 3.97
CA THR A 279 5.85 14.24 4.54
C THR A 279 6.47 13.29 3.53
N LEU A 280 5.64 12.54 2.79
CA LEU A 280 6.11 11.62 1.76
C LEU A 280 6.79 12.36 0.60
N THR A 281 6.17 13.42 0.09
CA THR A 281 6.68 14.16 -1.09
C THR A 281 7.94 14.96 -0.77
N PHE A 282 7.95 15.69 0.35
CA PHE A 282 9.05 16.60 0.68
C PHE A 282 10.08 16.03 1.64
N LYS A 283 9.87 14.79 2.12
CA LYS A 283 10.73 14.12 3.12
C LYS A 283 10.98 15.01 4.34
N ARG A 284 9.93 15.70 4.80
CA ARG A 284 9.96 16.65 5.91
C ARG A 284 8.68 16.52 6.74
N TRP A 285 8.85 16.35 8.05
CA TRP A 285 7.74 16.36 8.99
C TRP A 285 7.90 17.50 9.99
N THR A 286 6.87 18.33 10.12
CA THR A 286 6.86 19.50 11.02
C THR A 286 5.97 19.31 12.25
N GLY A 287 5.01 18.39 12.19
CA GLY A 287 3.96 18.23 13.19
C GLY A 287 2.97 19.40 13.29
N PHE A 288 3.11 20.43 12.44
CA PHE A 288 2.28 21.63 12.41
C PHE A 288 1.58 21.85 11.07
N LEU A 289 2.14 21.32 9.98
CA LEU A 289 1.64 21.48 8.62
C LEU A 289 1.37 20.11 7.99
N ALA A 290 0.21 19.93 7.39
CA ALA A 290 -0.16 18.78 6.56
C ALA A 290 -0.99 19.24 5.35
N PHE A 291 -1.24 18.35 4.39
CA PHE A 291 -2.12 18.61 3.24
C PHE A 291 -3.14 17.47 3.12
N ASP A 292 -4.42 17.85 3.08
CA ASP A 292 -5.55 16.94 2.91
C ASP A 292 -5.83 16.83 1.41
N THR A 293 -5.30 15.78 0.78
CA THR A 293 -5.37 15.59 -0.68
C THR A 293 -6.80 15.42 -1.17
N GLU A 294 -7.64 14.70 -0.42
CA GLU A 294 -9.06 14.50 -0.74
C GLU A 294 -9.86 15.79 -0.73
N LYS A 295 -9.59 16.69 0.24
CA LYS A 295 -10.27 18.00 0.35
C LYS A 295 -9.52 19.14 -0.33
N ASN A 296 -8.38 18.85 -0.94
CA ASN A 296 -7.49 19.81 -1.59
C ASN A 296 -7.18 21.05 -0.73
N ARG A 297 -6.77 20.85 0.52
CA ARG A 297 -6.54 21.97 1.46
C ARG A 297 -5.33 21.77 2.37
N VAL A 298 -4.72 22.88 2.76
CA VAL A 298 -3.65 22.93 3.76
C VAL A 298 -4.24 22.83 5.17
N VAL A 299 -3.61 22.02 6.02
CA VAL A 299 -3.97 21.85 7.43
C VAL A 299 -2.88 22.46 8.31
N ILE A 300 -3.25 23.43 9.15
CA ILE A 300 -2.32 24.23 9.94
C ILE A 300 -2.61 24.10 11.43
N GLY A 301 -1.59 23.80 12.22
CA GLY A 301 -1.64 23.66 13.68
C GLY A 301 -1.56 22.21 14.17
N PRO A 302 -0.87 21.91 15.28
CA PRO A 302 -0.62 20.51 15.67
C PRO A 302 -1.90 19.76 16.05
N LYS A 303 -2.89 20.46 16.60
CA LYS A 303 -4.22 19.89 16.89
C LYS A 303 -5.00 19.60 15.60
N ALA A 304 -4.93 20.50 14.63
CA ALA A 304 -5.60 20.34 13.35
C ALA A 304 -4.98 19.19 12.54
N VAL A 305 -3.64 19.09 12.51
CA VAL A 305 -2.92 17.99 11.86
C VAL A 305 -3.30 16.63 12.45
N ARG A 306 -3.30 16.49 13.79
CA ARG A 306 -3.75 15.23 14.43
C ARG A 306 -5.23 14.91 14.14
N SER A 307 -6.09 15.93 14.12
CA SER A 307 -7.49 15.77 13.76
C SER A 307 -7.66 15.33 12.31
N TYR A 308 -6.85 15.86 11.40
CA TYR A 308 -6.82 15.46 10.00
C TYR A 308 -6.43 13.99 9.84
N PHE A 309 -5.35 13.53 10.49
CA PHE A 309 -4.94 12.12 10.40
C PHE A 309 -6.06 11.17 10.85
N ARG A 310 -6.73 11.48 11.97
CA ARG A 310 -7.92 10.75 12.42
C ARG A 310 -9.04 10.79 11.37
N GLN A 311 -9.36 11.96 10.85
CA GLN A 311 -10.41 12.11 9.83
C GLN A 311 -10.10 11.35 8.54
N ALA A 312 -8.82 11.18 8.17
CA ALA A 312 -8.44 10.37 7.01
C ALA A 312 -8.77 8.89 7.23
N MET A 313 -8.43 8.34 8.40
CA MET A 313 -8.79 6.97 8.79
C MET A 313 -10.32 6.79 8.86
N GLU A 314 -11.04 7.77 9.43
CA GLU A 314 -12.51 7.75 9.52
C GLU A 314 -13.17 7.70 8.14
N ARG A 315 -12.61 8.38 7.12
CA ARG A 315 -13.15 8.34 5.75
C ARG A 315 -13.01 6.97 5.10
N ILE A 316 -11.90 6.27 5.33
CA ILE A 316 -11.70 4.89 4.85
C ILE A 316 -12.74 3.94 5.47
N LEU A 317 -12.95 4.05 6.79
CA LEU A 317 -13.95 3.26 7.50
C LEU A 317 -15.38 3.61 7.05
N GLU A 318 -15.68 4.90 6.88
CA GLU A 318 -17.00 5.36 6.44
C GLU A 318 -17.31 4.88 5.02
N HIS A 319 -16.32 4.89 4.11
CA HIS A 319 -16.49 4.32 2.79
C HIS A 319 -16.81 2.81 2.86
N SER A 320 -16.11 2.08 3.72
CA SER A 320 -16.37 0.64 3.91
C SER A 320 -17.81 0.38 4.43
N ARG A 321 -18.30 1.23 5.33
CA ARG A 321 -19.66 1.16 5.89
C ARG A 321 -20.74 1.52 4.88
N SER A 322 -20.59 2.65 4.20
CA SER A 322 -21.64 3.27 3.37
C SER A 322 -21.64 2.76 1.93
N ALA A 323 -20.47 2.46 1.36
CA ALA A 323 -20.31 2.13 -0.05
C ALA A 323 -19.89 0.68 -0.31
N MET A 324 -19.38 -0.05 0.69
CA MET A 324 -18.88 -1.42 0.52
C MET A 324 -19.63 -2.46 1.36
N GLY A 325 -20.86 -2.16 1.79
CA GLY A 325 -21.71 -3.13 2.49
C GLY A 325 -21.28 -3.46 3.92
N GLY A 326 -20.43 -2.61 4.54
CA GLY A 326 -19.98 -2.80 5.92
C GLY A 326 -18.84 -3.79 6.09
N ILE A 327 -18.02 -4.01 5.06
CA ILE A 327 -16.87 -4.91 5.13
C ILE A 327 -15.79 -4.38 6.10
N PRO A 328 -14.93 -5.26 6.64
CA PRO A 328 -13.78 -4.85 7.44
C PRO A 328 -12.78 -4.00 6.65
N SER A 329 -11.98 -3.21 7.36
CA SER A 329 -10.87 -2.45 6.79
C SER A 329 -9.56 -2.79 7.48
N LEU A 330 -8.51 -2.89 6.69
CA LEU A 330 -7.10 -2.92 7.07
C LEU A 330 -6.45 -1.77 6.30
N LEU A 331 -5.66 -0.92 6.95
CA LEU A 331 -4.84 0.03 6.20
C LEU A 331 -3.64 -0.72 5.60
N GLY A 332 -3.73 -1.04 4.31
CA GLY A 332 -2.78 -1.93 3.61
C GLY A 332 -1.35 -1.37 3.59
N GLU A 333 -1.23 -0.05 3.52
CA GLU A 333 0.05 0.63 3.66
C GLU A 333 -0.09 2.01 4.29
N PHE A 334 0.91 2.34 5.10
CA PHE A 334 1.21 3.69 5.56
C PHE A 334 2.66 3.76 6.01
N GLY A 335 3.22 4.96 6.15
CA GLY A 335 4.57 5.10 6.67
C GLY A 335 5.14 6.50 6.49
N LEU A 336 6.46 6.62 6.64
CA LEU A 336 7.20 7.85 6.36
C LEU A 336 8.62 7.53 5.88
N PRO A 337 9.24 8.43 5.10
CA PRO A 337 10.65 8.30 4.71
C PRO A 337 11.57 8.41 5.93
N PHE A 338 12.45 7.47 6.19
CA PHE A 338 13.46 7.55 7.25
C PHE A 338 14.58 8.52 6.92
N ASP A 339 14.78 8.88 5.65
CA ASP A 339 15.70 9.93 5.20
C ASP A 339 15.17 11.37 5.40
N LEU A 340 14.24 11.57 6.35
CA LEU A 340 13.68 12.88 6.70
C LEU A 340 14.76 13.93 6.94
N ASN A 341 14.43 15.18 6.61
CA ASN A 341 15.20 16.36 6.99
C ASN A 341 16.67 16.27 6.56
N GLY A 342 16.92 15.68 5.39
CA GLY A 342 18.26 15.50 4.84
C GLY A 342 19.07 14.47 5.59
N ARG A 343 18.47 13.33 5.96
CA ARG A 343 19.18 12.18 6.59
C ARG A 343 19.82 12.48 7.94
N ARG A 344 19.34 13.51 8.66
CA ARG A 344 19.94 13.94 9.93
C ARG A 344 20.07 12.79 10.94
N SER A 345 19.06 11.95 11.04
CA SER A 345 19.02 10.80 11.96
C SER A 345 20.08 9.74 11.67
N PHE A 346 20.60 9.64 10.44
CA PHE A 346 21.58 8.60 10.09
C PHE A 346 22.94 8.89 10.73
N ALA A 347 23.32 10.17 10.72
CA ALA A 347 24.53 10.63 11.38
C ALA A 347 24.40 10.62 12.91
N SER A 348 23.25 11.07 13.45
CA SER A 348 23.07 11.22 14.90
C SER A 348 22.62 9.94 15.62
N GLY A 349 22.01 8.98 14.93
CA GLY A 349 21.26 7.88 15.54
C GLY A 349 19.94 8.31 16.20
N ASP A 350 19.60 9.60 16.17
CA ASP A 350 18.38 10.13 16.78
C ASP A 350 17.24 10.16 15.76
N TYR A 351 16.33 9.18 15.89
CA TYR A 351 15.11 9.06 15.10
C TYR A 351 13.89 9.75 15.73
N GLY A 352 14.08 10.66 16.70
CA GLY A 352 12.99 11.27 17.47
C GLY A 352 11.94 12.01 16.65
N THR A 353 12.27 12.50 15.44
CA THR A 353 11.28 13.09 14.52
C THR A 353 10.40 12.01 13.90
N GLN A 354 11.00 10.94 13.40
CA GLN A 354 10.31 9.77 12.85
C GLN A 354 9.42 9.12 13.92
N GLU A 355 9.92 8.99 15.15
CA GLU A 355 9.15 8.50 16.29
C GLU A 355 7.90 9.34 16.57
N LYS A 356 8.02 10.68 16.54
CA LYS A 356 6.89 11.59 16.76
C LYS A 356 5.85 11.51 15.63
N ALA A 357 6.32 11.40 14.39
CA ALA A 357 5.46 11.28 13.22
C ALA A 357 4.69 9.95 13.23
N LEU A 358 5.39 8.82 13.37
CA LEU A 358 4.76 7.49 13.50
C LEU A 358 3.79 7.47 14.68
N ALA A 359 4.17 8.03 15.83
CA ALA A 359 3.27 8.07 16.97
C ALA A 359 1.97 8.83 16.67
N ALA A 360 2.02 9.92 15.91
CA ALA A 360 0.82 10.66 15.51
C ALA A 360 -0.07 9.88 14.53
N TYR A 361 0.52 9.06 13.65
CA TYR A 361 -0.23 8.17 12.76
C TYR A 361 -0.90 7.04 13.55
N TYR A 362 -0.17 6.39 14.47
CA TYR A 362 -0.73 5.37 15.35
C TYR A 362 -1.80 5.91 16.30
N ASP A 363 -1.70 7.17 16.76
CA ASP A 363 -2.76 7.79 17.55
C ASP A 363 -4.08 7.90 16.76
N ALA A 364 -4.02 8.08 15.44
CA ALA A 364 -5.19 8.09 14.56
C ALA A 364 -5.76 6.66 14.35
N LEU A 365 -4.88 5.66 14.20
CA LEU A 365 -5.26 4.24 14.12
C LEU A 365 -5.93 3.78 15.42
N ASP A 366 -5.33 4.06 16.57
CA ASP A 366 -5.88 3.76 17.90
C ASP A 366 -7.27 4.39 18.09
N ALA A 367 -7.42 5.66 17.68
CA ALA A 367 -8.67 6.41 17.80
C ALA A 367 -9.80 5.87 16.91
N THR A 368 -9.46 5.13 15.85
CA THR A 368 -10.42 4.55 14.90
C THR A 368 -10.53 3.03 15.02
N LEU A 369 -9.71 2.39 15.87
CA LEU A 369 -9.60 0.94 16.02
C LEU A 369 -9.27 0.22 14.70
N MET A 370 -8.63 0.93 13.77
CA MET A 370 -8.26 0.38 12.46
C MET A 370 -6.93 -0.35 12.56
N ASN A 371 -6.87 -1.56 12.01
CA ASN A 371 -5.62 -2.30 11.85
C ASN A 371 -4.81 -1.69 10.69
N ALA A 372 -3.49 -1.88 10.70
CA ALA A 372 -2.63 -1.36 9.65
C ALA A 372 -1.36 -2.20 9.44
N THR A 373 -0.79 -2.09 8.24
CA THR A 373 0.50 -2.65 7.86
C THR A 373 1.47 -1.51 7.52
N LEU A 374 2.49 -1.33 8.37
CA LEU A 374 3.49 -0.27 8.25
C LEU A 374 4.47 -0.61 7.11
N TRP A 375 4.56 0.26 6.12
CA TRP A 375 5.53 0.19 5.05
C TRP A 375 6.87 0.77 5.51
N ASN A 376 7.94 -0.01 5.63
CA ASN A 376 8.02 -1.47 5.43
C ASN A 376 9.09 -2.10 6.35
N TYR A 377 9.37 -3.38 6.17
CA TYR A 377 10.60 -4.01 6.65
C TYR A 377 11.37 -4.55 5.43
N SER A 378 12.53 -3.96 5.13
CA SER A 378 13.46 -4.43 4.11
C SER A 378 14.78 -4.84 4.75
N ALA A 379 15.06 -6.14 4.78
CA ALA A 379 16.28 -6.70 5.37
C ALA A 379 17.56 -6.22 4.65
N GLY A 380 17.45 -5.81 3.38
CA GLY A 380 18.55 -5.26 2.59
C GLY A 380 18.74 -3.75 2.75
N ASN A 381 17.94 -3.08 3.60
CA ASN A 381 18.02 -1.63 3.73
C ASN A 381 19.38 -1.15 4.26
N THR A 382 19.86 -0.03 3.71
CA THR A 382 21.05 0.70 4.15
C THR A 382 20.77 2.20 4.11
N HIS A 383 21.52 3.01 4.85
CA HIS A 383 21.48 4.48 4.78
C HIS A 383 21.86 5.02 3.40
N ALA A 384 22.71 4.29 2.67
CA ALA A 384 23.19 4.69 1.36
C ALA A 384 22.08 4.58 0.30
N TYR A 385 21.42 3.41 0.25
CA TYR A 385 20.52 3.03 -0.84
C TYR A 385 19.05 2.92 -0.44
N GLY A 386 18.72 3.16 0.84
CA GLY A 386 17.37 2.99 1.35
C GLY A 386 16.92 1.54 1.21
N ASP A 387 15.66 1.34 0.81
CA ASP A 387 15.01 0.03 0.74
C ASP A 387 15.50 -0.84 -0.42
N GLY A 388 16.39 -0.31 -1.28
CA GLY A 388 16.80 -0.93 -2.54
C GLY A 388 15.74 -0.79 -3.64
N TRP A 389 14.70 0.01 -3.39
CA TRP A 389 13.55 0.22 -4.27
C TRP A 389 13.37 1.70 -4.56
N ASN A 390 13.53 2.11 -5.83
CA ASN A 390 13.19 3.44 -6.35
C ASN A 390 13.75 4.66 -5.58
N GLY A 391 14.87 4.50 -4.86
CA GLY A 391 15.44 5.55 -4.01
C GLY A 391 14.60 5.92 -2.78
N GLU A 392 13.63 5.05 -2.42
CA GLU A 392 12.84 5.14 -1.21
C GLU A 392 13.62 4.61 -0.02
N ASP A 393 13.29 5.11 1.16
CA ASP A 393 13.85 4.64 2.43
C ASP A 393 12.73 4.70 3.47
N LEU A 394 11.79 3.75 3.40
CA LEU A 394 10.60 3.66 4.26
C LEU A 394 10.75 2.55 5.30
N SER A 395 11.77 1.69 5.19
CA SER A 395 11.95 0.54 6.08
C SER A 395 12.06 0.92 7.57
N VAL A 396 11.51 0.14 8.48
CA VAL A 396 11.75 0.28 9.92
C VAL A 396 13.08 -0.33 10.35
N PHE A 397 13.84 -0.90 9.42
CA PHE A 397 15.12 -1.57 9.66
C PHE A 397 16.21 -1.01 8.74
N SER A 398 17.46 -0.97 9.22
CA SER A 398 18.68 -0.77 8.42
C SER A 398 19.83 -1.60 9.00
N ASN A 399 20.63 -2.21 8.13
CA ASN A 399 21.85 -2.92 8.55
C ASN A 399 22.85 -1.99 9.25
N ASP A 400 22.88 -0.71 8.87
CA ASP A 400 23.78 0.29 9.46
C ASP A 400 23.45 0.62 10.93
N GLU A 401 22.28 0.20 11.42
CA GLU A 401 21.81 0.46 12.79
C GLU A 401 22.01 -0.74 13.73
N ILE A 402 22.55 -1.86 13.25
CA ILE A 402 22.78 -3.08 14.06
C ILE A 402 23.72 -2.80 15.26
N HIS A 403 24.66 -1.87 15.10
CA HIS A 403 25.63 -1.52 16.14
C HIS A 403 25.14 -0.47 17.14
N ARG A 404 23.89 0.00 17.00
CA ARG A 404 23.30 1.06 17.85
C ARG A 404 22.08 0.51 18.61
N PRO A 405 22.28 -0.29 19.67
CA PRO A 405 21.18 -0.82 20.44
C PRO A 405 20.36 0.30 21.08
N VAL A 406 19.04 0.13 21.13
CA VAL A 406 18.12 1.09 21.74
C VAL A 406 17.81 0.62 23.17
N ASP A 407 17.82 1.54 24.14
CA ASP A 407 17.53 1.18 25.52
C ASP A 407 16.15 0.50 25.67
N GLY A 408 16.12 -0.63 26.36
CA GLY A 408 14.90 -1.41 26.59
C GLY A 408 14.49 -2.31 25.42
N THR A 409 15.37 -2.52 24.44
CA THR A 409 15.22 -3.50 23.36
C THR A 409 16.10 -4.74 23.57
N SER A 410 15.85 -5.77 22.78
CA SER A 410 16.54 -7.06 22.79
C SER A 410 17.42 -7.25 21.56
N ILE A 411 18.11 -8.38 21.46
CA ILE A 411 18.91 -8.74 20.29
C ILE A 411 18.07 -8.81 19.01
N THR A 412 16.78 -9.13 19.11
CA THR A 412 15.89 -9.21 17.93
C THR A 412 15.49 -7.84 17.38
N ASP A 413 15.81 -6.77 18.11
CA ASP A 413 15.48 -5.39 17.73
C ASP A 413 16.67 -4.65 17.11
N LEU A 414 17.85 -5.30 17.01
CA LEU A 414 19.02 -4.70 16.38
C LEU A 414 18.73 -4.32 14.92
N GLY A 415 19.23 -3.14 14.52
CA GLY A 415 18.94 -2.56 13.21
C GLY A 415 17.58 -1.84 13.12
N GLY A 416 16.76 -1.94 14.17
CA GLY A 416 15.47 -1.25 14.24
C GLY A 416 15.61 0.27 14.33
N ARG A 417 14.79 0.99 13.54
CA ARG A 417 14.75 2.45 13.43
C ARG A 417 13.45 2.98 13.98
N ALA A 418 13.51 4.06 14.77
CA ALA A 418 12.33 4.72 15.35
C ALA A 418 11.36 3.79 16.13
N LEU A 419 11.89 2.71 16.74
CA LEU A 419 11.09 1.66 17.40
C LEU A 419 10.06 2.23 18.41
N ARG A 420 10.43 3.27 19.18
CA ARG A 420 9.54 3.87 20.18
C ARG A 420 8.31 4.56 19.57
N GLY A 421 8.31 4.83 18.27
CA GLY A 421 7.21 5.43 17.53
C GLY A 421 6.08 4.45 17.20
N PHE A 422 6.40 3.17 16.98
CA PHE A 422 5.44 2.17 16.48
C PHE A 422 5.37 0.88 17.31
N VAL A 423 6.41 0.50 18.05
CA VAL A 423 6.37 -0.62 19.00
C VAL A 423 5.62 -0.16 20.26
N ARG A 424 4.31 -0.38 20.28
CA ARG A 424 3.35 0.17 21.25
C ARG A 424 2.52 -0.94 21.88
N PRO A 425 1.99 -0.75 23.11
CA PRO A 425 1.00 -1.67 23.65
C PRO A 425 -0.29 -1.60 22.83
N TYR A 426 -0.89 -2.76 22.54
CA TYR A 426 -2.15 -2.87 21.81
C TYR A 426 -2.86 -4.18 22.14
N ALA A 427 -4.19 -4.21 21.93
CA ALA A 427 -4.96 -5.45 22.02
C ALA A 427 -4.79 -6.23 20.71
N MET A 428 -4.12 -7.40 20.78
CA MET A 428 -3.89 -8.25 19.60
C MET A 428 -5.14 -9.05 19.22
N ALA A 429 -5.84 -9.55 20.23
CA ALA A 429 -7.07 -10.32 20.11
C ALA A 429 -8.02 -9.93 21.24
N THR A 430 -9.32 -9.88 20.96
CA THR A 430 -10.34 -9.41 21.92
C THR A 430 -11.46 -10.44 22.05
N ALA A 431 -11.78 -10.83 23.28
CA ALA A 431 -12.93 -11.65 23.62
C ALA A 431 -14.23 -10.80 23.61
N GLY A 432 -14.55 -10.23 22.46
CA GLY A 432 -15.70 -9.36 22.26
C GLY A 432 -15.41 -8.19 21.32
N ARG A 433 -16.19 -7.12 21.45
CA ARG A 433 -16.16 -5.97 20.55
C ARG A 433 -15.30 -4.83 21.11
N PRO A 434 -14.18 -4.46 20.46
CA PRO A 434 -13.40 -3.29 20.86
C PRO A 434 -14.24 -2.00 20.86
N LEU A 435 -14.06 -1.17 21.88
CA LEU A 435 -14.78 0.11 22.03
C LEU A 435 -13.86 1.31 21.94
N ARG A 436 -12.67 1.23 22.54
CA ARG A 436 -11.68 2.31 22.55
C ARG A 436 -10.28 1.78 22.78
N MET A 437 -9.30 2.36 22.09
CA MET A 437 -7.88 2.16 22.34
C MET A 437 -7.16 3.50 22.32
N SER A 438 -6.12 3.65 23.13
CA SER A 438 -5.20 4.79 23.07
C SER A 438 -3.92 4.50 23.81
N PHE A 439 -2.79 4.96 23.28
CA PHE A 439 -1.51 4.97 23.97
C PHE A 439 -0.89 6.37 23.97
N ASN A 440 -0.58 6.89 25.16
CA ASN A 440 0.20 8.12 25.30
C ASN A 440 1.68 7.78 25.51
N ARG A 441 2.49 7.94 24.47
CA ARG A 441 3.94 7.69 24.48
C ARG A 441 4.70 8.48 25.57
N ILE A 442 4.27 9.72 25.86
CA ILE A 442 4.97 10.59 26.81
C ILE A 442 4.78 10.07 28.24
N THR A 443 3.53 9.77 28.62
CA THR A 443 3.22 9.27 29.97
C THR A 443 3.37 7.75 30.10
N GLY A 444 3.45 7.02 28.99
CA GLY A 444 3.42 5.56 28.94
C GLY A 444 2.05 4.97 29.27
N LYS A 445 0.98 5.76 29.16
CA LYS A 445 -0.37 5.34 29.54
C LYS A 445 -1.11 4.71 28.38
N PHE A 446 -1.38 3.41 28.47
CA PHE A 446 -2.27 2.67 27.59
C PHE A 446 -3.67 2.56 28.22
N ARG A 447 -4.71 2.74 27.40
CA ARG A 447 -6.11 2.52 27.78
C ARG A 447 -6.79 1.70 26.70
N TYR A 448 -7.52 0.69 27.13
CA TYR A 448 -8.30 -0.15 26.24
C TYR A 448 -9.64 -0.50 26.89
N SER A 449 -10.72 -0.48 26.11
CA SER A 449 -12.02 -0.98 26.56
C SER A 449 -12.73 -1.76 25.46
N PHE A 450 -13.48 -2.76 25.88
CA PHE A 450 -14.25 -3.64 24.99
C PHE A 450 -15.55 -4.09 25.67
N GLU A 451 -16.53 -4.45 24.84
CA GLU A 451 -17.73 -5.14 25.27
C GLU A 451 -17.51 -6.65 25.13
N ALA A 452 -17.55 -7.38 26.24
CA ALA A 452 -17.31 -8.81 26.32
C ALA A 452 -18.38 -9.62 25.57
N ASP A 453 -17.91 -10.61 24.83
CA ASP A 453 -18.73 -11.67 24.24
C ASP A 453 -18.47 -12.99 24.97
N PHE A 454 -19.43 -13.41 25.79
CA PHE A 454 -19.31 -14.62 26.61
C PHE A 454 -19.43 -15.92 25.82
N SER A 455 -19.63 -15.86 24.49
CA SER A 455 -19.49 -17.03 23.61
C SER A 455 -18.04 -17.34 23.22
N ILE A 456 -17.10 -16.46 23.55
CA ILE A 456 -15.68 -16.61 23.26
C ILE A 456 -14.95 -17.10 24.52
N ASP A 457 -14.43 -18.33 24.48
CA ASP A 457 -13.68 -18.94 25.60
C ASP A 457 -12.24 -18.44 25.72
N ALA A 458 -11.65 -17.94 24.62
CA ALA A 458 -10.30 -17.41 24.60
C ALA A 458 -10.23 -16.04 25.32
N PRO A 459 -9.15 -15.74 26.05
CA PRO A 459 -9.00 -14.46 26.71
C PRO A 459 -8.74 -13.32 25.72
N THR A 460 -8.98 -12.08 26.15
CA THR A 460 -8.42 -10.90 25.47
C THR A 460 -6.90 -10.88 25.66
N GLU A 461 -6.16 -10.70 24.56
CA GLU A 461 -4.70 -10.68 24.52
C GLU A 461 -4.18 -9.26 24.29
N VAL A 462 -3.34 -8.75 25.19
CA VAL A 462 -2.75 -7.42 25.12
C VAL A 462 -1.23 -7.55 25.09
N PHE A 463 -0.61 -7.05 24.02
CA PHE A 463 0.84 -6.94 23.91
C PHE A 463 1.33 -5.73 24.70
N VAL A 464 2.40 -5.90 25.49
CA VAL A 464 3.04 -4.82 26.26
C VAL A 464 4.55 -4.83 26.03
N PRO A 465 5.08 -3.91 25.21
CA PRO A 465 6.51 -3.92 24.86
C PRO A 465 7.39 -3.30 25.94
N SER A 466 8.51 -3.96 26.28
CA SER A 466 9.48 -3.48 27.27
C SER A 466 10.03 -2.08 26.95
N ILE A 467 10.21 -1.75 25.67
CA ILE A 467 10.73 -0.46 25.22
C ILE A 467 9.90 0.72 25.75
N GLN A 468 8.59 0.55 25.94
CA GLN A 468 7.69 1.59 26.46
C GLN A 468 7.66 1.65 27.99
N TYR A 469 8.11 0.57 28.65
CA TYR A 469 8.02 0.33 30.09
C TYR A 469 9.35 -0.20 30.67
N PRO A 470 10.48 0.52 30.52
CA PRO A 470 11.80 0.00 30.89
C PRO A 470 11.97 -0.27 32.40
N LYS A 471 11.14 0.36 33.23
CA LYS A 471 11.08 0.16 34.70
C LYS A 471 9.88 -0.70 35.13
N GLY A 472 9.26 -1.39 34.18
CA GLY A 472 8.00 -2.11 34.37
C GLY A 472 6.77 -1.20 34.35
N TYR A 473 5.62 -1.82 34.59
CA TYR A 473 4.29 -1.20 34.52
C TYR A 473 3.38 -1.64 35.66
N SER A 474 2.33 -0.85 35.88
CA SER A 474 1.19 -1.16 36.73
C SER A 474 -0.05 -1.37 35.87
N ILE A 475 -0.96 -2.23 36.31
CA ILE A 475 -2.21 -2.54 35.61
C ILE A 475 -3.38 -2.21 36.52
N ARG A 476 -4.41 -1.58 35.97
CA ARG A 476 -5.72 -1.43 36.59
C ARG A 476 -6.78 -1.96 35.63
N THR A 477 -7.73 -2.73 36.15
CA THR A 477 -8.84 -3.26 35.38
C THR A 477 -10.19 -2.91 36.02
N ARG A 478 -11.24 -2.92 35.20
CA ARG A 478 -12.64 -2.84 35.63
C ARG A 478 -13.46 -3.79 34.78
N GLY A 479 -14.28 -4.65 35.42
CA GLY A 479 -15.14 -5.60 34.71
C GLY A 479 -14.41 -6.76 34.03
N CYS A 480 -13.09 -6.85 34.18
CA CYS A 480 -12.26 -7.97 33.74
C CYS A 480 -11.13 -8.24 34.73
N ARG A 481 -10.65 -9.48 34.75
CA ARG A 481 -9.52 -9.91 35.59
C ARG A 481 -8.36 -10.30 34.70
N ARG A 482 -7.14 -9.98 35.15
CA ARG A 482 -5.92 -10.48 34.52
C ARG A 482 -5.78 -11.98 34.84
N ARG A 483 -5.56 -12.80 33.82
CA ARG A 483 -5.21 -14.21 34.01
C ARG A 483 -3.80 -14.32 34.58
N SER A 484 -3.61 -15.15 35.60
CA SER A 484 -2.27 -15.50 36.08
C SER A 484 -1.50 -16.21 34.97
N PRO A 485 -0.18 -16.02 34.82
CA PRO A 485 0.60 -16.78 33.84
C PRO A 485 0.40 -18.28 34.10
N GLU A 486 -0.14 -19.03 33.15
CA GLU A 486 -0.05 -20.48 33.22
C GLU A 486 1.43 -20.85 33.08
N ASN A 487 1.95 -21.69 33.97
CA ASN A 487 3.29 -22.28 33.89
C ASN A 487 3.39 -23.26 32.69
N LYS A 488 3.15 -22.80 31.47
CA LYS A 488 3.27 -23.59 30.25
C LYS A 488 4.37 -23.03 29.36
N SER A 489 5.50 -23.73 29.44
CA SER A 489 6.53 -23.91 28.41
C SER A 489 7.21 -22.68 27.79
N GLY A 490 8.40 -22.37 28.32
CA GLY A 490 9.64 -22.47 27.52
C GLY A 490 10.02 -21.36 26.54
N LEU A 491 9.21 -20.34 26.32
CA LEU A 491 9.60 -19.15 25.53
C LEU A 491 9.46 -17.88 26.37
N THR A 492 10.31 -17.76 27.39
CA THR A 492 10.51 -16.49 28.10
C THR A 492 11.45 -15.60 27.29
N ASP A 493 10.95 -15.03 26.18
CA ASP A 493 11.58 -13.83 25.64
C ASP A 493 11.17 -12.68 26.57
N SER A 494 12.11 -12.25 27.41
CA SER A 494 11.93 -11.18 28.40
C SER A 494 11.55 -9.82 27.80
N SER A 495 11.58 -9.69 26.47
CA SER A 495 11.17 -8.50 25.72
C SER A 495 9.67 -8.43 25.37
N ARG A 496 8.95 -9.57 25.39
CA ARG A 496 7.55 -9.68 24.93
C ARG A 496 6.61 -10.08 26.07
N SER A 497 6.11 -9.10 26.81
CA SER A 497 5.09 -9.36 27.83
C SER A 497 3.70 -9.42 27.18
N MET A 498 3.22 -10.62 26.86
CA MET A 498 1.81 -10.84 26.56
C MET A 498 1.00 -10.89 27.87
N LEU A 499 -0.12 -10.16 27.90
CA LEU A 499 -1.06 -10.13 29.01
C LEU A 499 -2.42 -10.66 28.56
N PHE A 500 -3.06 -11.45 29.42
CA PHE A 500 -4.34 -12.09 29.15
C PHE A 500 -5.40 -11.60 30.13
N PHE A 501 -6.61 -11.31 29.63
CA PHE A 501 -7.70 -10.76 30.41
C PHE A 501 -9.01 -11.49 30.13
N ASP A 502 -9.68 -11.92 31.19
CA ASP A 502 -10.98 -12.58 31.15
C ASP A 502 -12.05 -11.61 31.66
N PRO A 503 -13.18 -11.45 30.94
CA PRO A 503 -14.33 -10.71 31.45
C PRO A 503 -14.83 -11.29 32.78
N GLU A 504 -15.27 -10.43 33.70
CA GLU A 504 -15.95 -10.90 34.91
C GLU A 504 -17.32 -11.50 34.55
N PRO A 505 -17.74 -12.60 35.19
CA PRO A 505 -19.04 -13.22 34.89
C PRO A 505 -20.18 -12.21 34.94
N GLY A 506 -20.92 -12.08 33.83
CA GLY A 506 -22.06 -11.18 33.70
C GLY A 506 -21.72 -9.70 33.50
N ILE A 507 -20.44 -9.30 33.52
CA ILE A 507 -20.02 -7.91 33.29
C ILE A 507 -19.58 -7.73 31.83
N ARG A 508 -20.38 -6.99 31.05
CA ARG A 508 -20.10 -6.75 29.64
C ARG A 508 -18.98 -5.74 29.40
N LEU A 509 -18.90 -4.66 30.17
CA LEU A 509 -17.91 -3.61 29.92
C LEU A 509 -16.59 -3.92 30.63
N CYS A 510 -15.54 -4.13 29.85
CA CYS A 510 -14.19 -4.32 30.34
C CYS A 510 -13.33 -3.08 30.06
N GLU A 511 -12.56 -2.62 31.05
CA GLU A 511 -11.58 -1.55 30.90
C GLU A 511 -10.22 -1.99 31.43
N ILE A 512 -9.15 -1.72 30.66
CA ILE A 512 -7.76 -2.03 30.99
C ILE A 512 -6.95 -0.73 30.90
N ILE A 513 -6.18 -0.44 31.94
CA ILE A 513 -5.26 0.69 32.00
C ILE A 513 -3.88 0.16 32.37
N ILE A 514 -2.87 0.48 31.56
CA ILE A 514 -1.46 0.13 31.82
C ILE A 514 -0.64 1.41 31.86
N GLU A 515 0.13 1.61 32.93
CA GLU A 515 0.92 2.82 33.17
C GLU A 515 2.33 2.43 33.63
N ARG A 516 3.35 3.24 33.29
CA ARG A 516 4.71 3.06 33.82
C ARG A 516 4.69 3.02 35.34
N ARG A 517 5.51 2.13 35.93
CA ARG A 517 5.75 2.16 37.38
C ARG A 517 6.43 3.49 37.74
N LYS A 518 5.94 4.13 38.79
CA LYS A 518 6.55 5.36 39.33
C LYS A 518 7.89 5.07 39.97
#